data_AF-A0A1P8F7L6-F1
#
_entry.id   AF-A0A1P8F7L6-F1
#
_cell.length_a   1.000
_cell.length_b   1.000
_cell.length_c   1.000
_cell.angle_alpha   90.00
_cell.angle_beta   90.00
_cell.angle_gamma   90.00
#
_symmetry.space_group_name_H-M   'P 1'
#
loop_
_entity.id
_entity.type
_entity.pdbx_description
1 polymer ?
#
loop_
_entity_poly.entity_id
_entity_poly.type
_entity_poly.pdbx_seq_one_letter_code
_entity_poly.pdbx_strand_id
1 'polypeptide(L)'
;MTSRLKVSEKTLELNISAEILQMVRSWPGCACAFWVGMKQDQEAKNGIDELIQNVPRGFHLALQFKAPKATPPNQIPYRYTINDRQNGNLLRLAINRPNAVYYVFPMYNTFQKLRNNSPNLLQDTWALQVAATKSLQKAGNSQGRHEVYASTNPPGVIIYSNPFPADLSRFSTIHGNVFESPSEYLLSHTALKDWLTELVSGNRVNRQSVGQLLRGFSTVCVPI
;
A
#
# COMPACT_ATOMS: atom_id res chain seq x y z
N MET A 1 12.04 9.10 35.22
CA MET A 1 10.97 9.28 34.22
C MET A 1 11.15 8.23 33.13
N THR A 2 10.39 7.14 33.17
CA THR A 2 10.39 6.14 32.09
C THR A 2 9.76 6.75 30.84
N SER A 3 10.47 6.77 29.72
CA SER A 3 9.89 7.23 28.46
C SER A 3 8.64 6.40 28.17
N ARG A 4 7.50 7.07 27.97
CA ARG A 4 6.25 6.37 27.66
C ARG A 4 6.42 5.73 26.28
N LEU A 5 6.31 4.41 26.20
CA LEU A 5 6.37 3.67 24.93
C LEU A 5 5.39 4.29 23.92
N LYS A 6 5.89 4.63 22.74
CA LYS A 6 5.10 5.17 21.62
C LYS A 6 4.82 4.05 20.62
N VAL A 7 3.60 3.99 20.12
CA VAL A 7 3.25 3.07 19.03
C VAL A 7 4.02 3.50 17.79
N SER A 8 4.88 2.61 17.27
CA SER A 8 5.64 2.87 16.05
C SER A 8 4.89 2.40 14.82
N GLU A 9 5.22 2.95 13.65
CA GLU A 9 4.71 2.48 12.35
C GLU A 9 4.96 0.99 12.17
N LYS A 10 6.19 0.52 12.47
CA LYS A 10 6.54 -0.90 12.36
C LYS A 10 5.72 -1.80 13.29
N THR A 11 5.32 -1.30 14.47
CA THR A 11 4.43 -2.07 15.36
C THR A 11 3.06 -2.27 14.72
N LEU A 12 2.53 -1.22 14.09
CA LEU A 12 1.23 -1.28 13.41
C LEU A 12 1.30 -2.17 12.17
N GLU A 13 2.30 -1.97 11.33
CA GLU A 13 2.57 -2.75 10.13
C GLU A 13 2.56 -4.25 10.44
N LEU A 14 3.38 -4.72 11.39
CA LEU A 14 3.49 -6.15 11.70
C LEU A 14 2.16 -6.76 12.18
N ASN A 15 1.48 -6.10 13.12
CA ASN A 15 0.27 -6.67 13.72
C ASN A 15 -0.93 -6.60 12.77
N ILE A 16 -1.08 -5.52 12.02
CA ILE A 16 -2.17 -5.36 11.06
C ILE A 16 -1.95 -6.24 9.84
N SER A 17 -0.72 -6.33 9.33
CA SER A 17 -0.39 -7.26 8.24
C SER A 17 -0.73 -8.70 8.59
N ALA A 18 -0.56 -9.13 9.84
CA ALA A 18 -0.96 -10.47 10.27
C ALA A 18 -2.49 -10.69 10.12
N GLU A 19 -3.31 -9.73 10.55
CA GLU A 19 -4.78 -9.82 10.39
C GLU A 19 -5.22 -9.72 8.92
N ILE A 20 -4.62 -8.82 8.14
CA ILE A 20 -4.89 -8.75 6.69
C ILE A 20 -4.52 -10.08 6.04
N LEU A 21 -3.39 -10.68 6.40
CA LEU A 21 -2.96 -11.96 5.84
C LEU A 21 -3.94 -13.08 6.15
N GLN A 22 -4.46 -13.14 7.38
CA GLN A 22 -5.48 -14.11 7.76
C GLN A 22 -6.75 -13.94 6.91
N MET A 23 -7.20 -12.70 6.72
CA MET A 23 -8.32 -12.39 5.83
C MET A 23 -8.02 -12.83 4.40
N VAL A 24 -6.86 -12.45 3.84
CA VAL A 24 -6.44 -12.82 2.47
C VAL A 24 -6.40 -14.34 2.28
N ARG A 25 -5.87 -15.08 3.25
CA ARG A 25 -5.75 -16.55 3.19
C ARG A 25 -7.10 -17.27 3.21
N SER A 26 -8.16 -16.62 3.68
CA SER A 26 -9.53 -17.16 3.57
C SER A 26 -10.13 -17.04 2.17
N TRP A 27 -9.50 -16.28 1.27
CA TRP A 27 -9.99 -16.10 -0.09
C TRP A 27 -9.64 -17.30 -0.99
N PRO A 28 -10.49 -17.60 -2.00
CA PRO A 28 -10.24 -18.71 -2.92
C PRO A 28 -8.86 -18.62 -3.60
N GLY A 29 -8.05 -19.66 -3.47
CA GLY A 29 -6.73 -19.74 -4.08
C GLY A 29 -5.62 -18.95 -3.37
N CYS A 30 -5.91 -18.29 -2.23
CA CYS A 30 -4.94 -17.49 -1.47
C CYS A 30 -4.43 -18.16 -0.19
N ALA A 31 -4.76 -19.44 0.06
CA ALA A 31 -4.45 -20.13 1.32
C ALA A 31 -2.95 -20.10 1.70
N CYS A 32 -2.08 -20.10 0.68
CA CYS A 32 -0.63 -20.07 0.85
C CYS A 32 -0.01 -18.66 0.69
N ALA A 33 -0.84 -17.61 0.67
CA ALA A 33 -0.37 -16.24 0.51
C ALA A 33 0.59 -15.84 1.65
N PHE A 34 1.52 -14.94 1.37
CA PHE A 34 2.43 -14.39 2.38
C PHE A 34 2.85 -12.96 2.02
N TRP A 35 3.28 -12.19 3.02
CA TRP A 35 3.83 -10.86 2.83
C TRP A 35 5.31 -10.90 2.47
N VAL A 36 5.70 -10.03 1.56
CA VAL A 36 7.09 -9.67 1.29
C VAL A 36 7.29 -8.23 1.72
N GLY A 37 8.00 -8.07 2.84
CA GLY A 37 8.44 -6.76 3.32
C GLY A 37 9.59 -6.22 2.49
N MET A 38 9.54 -4.93 2.19
CA MET A 38 10.59 -4.27 1.43
C MET A 38 11.82 -3.99 2.29
N LYS A 39 13.00 -4.09 1.68
CA LYS A 39 14.21 -3.47 2.25
C LYS A 39 14.11 -1.95 2.17
N GLN A 40 14.83 -1.24 3.03
CA GLN A 40 14.80 0.22 3.11
C GLN A 40 15.09 0.93 1.76
N ASP A 41 16.00 0.38 0.95
CA ASP A 41 16.31 0.92 -0.38
C ASP A 41 15.19 0.66 -1.39
N GLN A 42 14.52 -0.49 -1.31
CA GLN A 42 13.34 -0.83 -2.09
C GLN A 42 12.14 0.02 -1.70
N GLU A 43 11.91 0.25 -0.41
CA GLU A 43 10.87 1.13 0.12
C GLU A 43 11.11 2.57 -0.37
N ALA A 44 12.34 3.09 -0.28
CA ALA A 44 12.68 4.43 -0.77
C ALA A 44 12.51 4.61 -2.29
N LYS A 45 12.55 3.51 -3.04
CA LYS A 45 12.39 3.49 -4.50
C LYS A 45 10.94 3.30 -4.94
N ASN A 46 10.23 2.35 -4.33
CA ASN A 46 8.89 1.93 -4.74
C ASN A 46 7.79 2.62 -3.93
N GLY A 47 8.12 3.04 -2.70
CA GLY A 47 7.22 3.71 -1.79
C GLY A 47 6.18 2.83 -1.12
N ILE A 48 6.37 1.49 -1.14
CA ILE A 48 5.54 0.47 -0.46
C ILE A 48 6.33 -0.16 0.68
N ASP A 49 5.64 -0.57 1.74
CA ASP A 49 6.22 -1.32 2.85
C ASP A 49 6.08 -2.83 2.63
N GLU A 50 4.89 -3.27 2.20
CA GLU A 50 4.52 -4.68 2.11
C GLU A 50 3.85 -5.00 0.76
N LEU A 51 4.16 -6.17 0.21
CA LEU A 51 3.55 -6.72 -1.00
C LEU A 51 3.09 -8.16 -0.77
N ILE A 52 1.85 -8.50 -1.13
CA ILE A 52 1.36 -9.87 -1.04
C ILE A 52 1.94 -10.74 -2.16
N GLN A 53 2.23 -11.99 -1.86
CA GLN A 53 2.73 -13.00 -2.79
C GLN A 53 1.99 -14.32 -2.63
N ASN A 54 2.16 -15.20 -3.61
CA ASN A 54 1.53 -16.53 -3.69
C ASN A 54 0.00 -16.47 -3.64
N VAL A 55 -0.54 -15.63 -4.51
CA VAL A 55 -1.95 -15.33 -4.73
C VAL A 55 -2.30 -15.63 -6.19
N PRO A 56 -3.58 -15.87 -6.54
CA PRO A 56 -3.99 -16.14 -7.92
C PRO A 56 -3.54 -15.05 -8.89
N ARG A 57 -3.26 -15.44 -10.14
CA ARG A 57 -2.81 -14.50 -11.18
C ARG A 57 -3.81 -13.37 -11.35
N GLY A 58 -3.31 -12.13 -11.33
CA GLY A 58 -4.14 -10.94 -11.42
C GLY A 58 -4.46 -10.31 -10.06
N PHE A 59 -4.36 -11.09 -8.97
CA PHE A 59 -4.46 -10.56 -7.61
C PHE A 59 -3.15 -9.87 -7.23
N HIS A 60 -3.22 -8.59 -6.87
CA HIS A 60 -2.10 -7.82 -6.37
C HIS A 60 -2.57 -6.96 -5.20
N LEU A 61 -1.79 -6.91 -4.13
CA LEU A 61 -2.04 -6.04 -2.99
C LEU A 61 -0.71 -5.54 -2.44
N ALA A 62 -0.50 -4.24 -2.51
CA ALA A 62 0.64 -3.53 -1.98
C ALA A 62 0.16 -2.47 -0.98
N LEU A 63 0.83 -2.41 0.16
CA LEU A 63 0.45 -1.57 1.29
C LEU A 63 1.57 -0.59 1.62
N GLN A 64 1.17 0.66 1.88
CA GLN A 64 2.01 1.65 2.55
C GLN A 64 1.33 2.06 3.86
N PHE A 65 1.90 1.66 4.98
CA PHE A 65 1.44 2.03 6.31
C PHE A 65 1.78 3.48 6.65
N LYS A 66 0.94 4.05 7.50
CA LYS A 66 1.14 5.35 8.12
C LYS A 66 0.80 5.30 9.60
N ALA A 67 1.78 5.64 10.44
CA ALA A 67 1.51 5.85 11.86
C ALA A 67 0.82 7.20 12.11
N PRO A 68 -0.23 7.23 12.94
CA PRO A 68 -0.80 8.50 13.40
C PRO A 68 0.17 9.26 14.31
N LYS A 69 0.09 10.58 14.32
CA LYS A 69 0.81 11.44 15.28
C LYS A 69 0.41 11.01 16.70
N ALA A 70 1.41 10.87 17.57
CA ALA A 70 1.25 10.35 18.93
C ALA A 70 0.42 11.26 19.85
N THR A 71 0.31 12.55 19.54
CA THR A 71 -0.29 13.55 20.42
C THR A 71 -1.29 14.44 19.68
N PRO A 72 -2.45 14.74 20.29
CA PRO A 72 -3.00 14.10 21.50
C PRO A 72 -3.36 12.61 21.33
N PRO A 73 -3.33 11.81 22.42
CA PRO A 73 -3.72 10.40 22.36
C PRO A 73 -5.20 10.26 21.98
N ASN A 74 -5.50 9.28 21.13
CA ASN A 74 -6.83 8.94 20.62
C ASN A 74 -7.59 10.14 19.99
N GLN A 75 -6.87 11.12 19.44
CA GLN A 75 -7.48 12.28 18.80
C GLN A 75 -8.30 11.89 17.57
N ILE A 76 -9.47 12.50 17.42
CA ILE A 76 -10.24 12.51 16.17
C ILE A 76 -10.30 13.97 15.67
N PRO A 77 -9.97 14.24 14.38
CA PRO A 77 -9.44 13.29 13.41
C PRO A 77 -8.00 12.84 13.76
N TYR A 78 -7.65 11.62 13.36
CA TYR A 78 -6.27 11.14 13.47
C TYR A 78 -5.42 11.84 12.43
N ARG A 79 -4.20 12.22 12.81
CA ARG A 79 -3.29 13.01 11.95
C ARG A 79 -2.15 12.14 11.45
N TYR A 80 -1.87 12.17 10.16
CA TYR A 80 -0.79 11.45 9.51
C TYR A 80 0.01 12.40 8.61
N THR A 81 1.07 11.87 8.00
CA THR A 81 1.88 12.57 7.02
C THR A 81 2.09 11.69 5.79
N ILE A 82 1.84 12.21 4.60
CA ILE A 82 2.23 11.57 3.33
C ILE A 82 3.22 12.48 2.58
N ASN A 83 4.05 11.91 1.71
CA ASN A 83 5.09 12.65 0.99
C ASN A 83 4.90 12.56 -0.53
N ASP A 84 5.14 13.66 -1.24
CA ASP A 84 5.00 13.76 -2.70
C ASP A 84 5.80 12.70 -3.46
N ARG A 85 7.05 12.47 -3.05
CA ARG A 85 7.92 11.48 -3.71
C ARG A 85 7.36 10.07 -3.52
N GLN A 86 6.95 9.72 -2.30
CA GLN A 86 6.37 8.41 -2.01
C GLN A 86 5.03 8.23 -2.74
N ASN A 87 4.16 9.24 -2.71
CA ASN A 87 2.88 9.22 -3.43
C ASN A 87 3.09 9.08 -4.94
N GLY A 88 4.08 9.78 -5.51
CA GLY A 88 4.43 9.65 -6.93
C GLY A 88 4.93 8.25 -7.30
N ASN A 89 5.72 7.62 -6.44
CA ASN A 89 6.17 6.24 -6.65
C ASN A 89 5.01 5.24 -6.56
N LEU A 90 4.15 5.39 -5.56
CA LEU A 90 2.95 4.59 -5.38
C LEU A 90 1.97 4.74 -6.56
N LEU A 91 1.76 5.97 -7.05
CA LEU A 91 0.92 6.25 -8.21
C LEU A 91 1.45 5.53 -9.46
N ARG A 92 2.77 5.48 -9.67
CA ARG A 92 3.37 4.73 -10.79
C ARG A 92 3.04 3.24 -10.73
N LEU A 93 3.02 2.64 -9.54
CA LEU A 93 2.59 1.25 -9.35
C LEU A 93 1.08 1.10 -9.63
N ALA A 94 0.28 2.08 -9.20
CA ALA A 94 -1.16 2.08 -9.37
C ALA A 94 -1.63 2.34 -10.81
N ILE A 95 -0.77 2.81 -11.74
CA ILE A 95 -1.16 3.12 -13.14
C ILE A 95 -1.87 1.92 -13.79
N ASN A 96 -1.30 0.73 -13.69
CA ASN A 96 -1.81 -0.47 -14.36
C ASN A 96 -2.81 -1.25 -13.49
N ARG A 97 -2.80 -0.99 -12.18
CA ARG A 97 -3.58 -1.72 -11.17
C ARG A 97 -4.06 -0.73 -10.11
N PRO A 98 -5.04 0.13 -10.45
CA PRO A 98 -5.47 1.18 -9.53
C PRO A 98 -6.02 0.63 -8.23
N ASN A 99 -6.59 -0.58 -8.23
CA ASN A 99 -7.18 -1.30 -7.10
C ASN A 99 -6.19 -2.19 -6.32
N ALA A 100 -4.88 -2.08 -6.57
CA ALA A 100 -3.89 -2.95 -5.92
C ALA A 100 -3.02 -2.23 -4.89
N VAL A 101 -3.02 -0.89 -4.85
CA VAL A 101 -2.07 -0.11 -4.04
C VAL A 101 -2.82 0.77 -3.06
N TYR A 102 -2.55 0.61 -1.77
CA TYR A 102 -3.28 1.29 -0.70
C TYR A 102 -2.35 1.95 0.31
N TYR A 103 -2.71 3.16 0.75
CA TYR A 103 -2.28 3.63 2.05
C TYR A 103 -3.11 2.95 3.14
N VAL A 104 -2.46 2.61 4.25
CA VAL A 104 -3.10 2.03 5.43
C VAL A 104 -3.02 3.05 6.57
N PHE A 105 -4.19 3.38 7.13
CA PHE A 105 -4.36 4.36 8.20
C PHE A 105 -4.97 3.70 9.45
N PRO A 106 -4.13 3.15 10.35
CA PRO A 106 -4.57 2.60 11.61
C PRO A 106 -4.80 3.71 12.64
N MET A 107 -5.97 3.71 13.27
CA MET A 107 -6.36 4.71 14.27
C MET A 107 -5.79 4.38 15.67
N TYR A 108 -4.53 3.95 15.73
CA TYR A 108 -3.86 3.49 16.96
C TYR A 108 -2.62 4.32 17.25
N ASN A 109 -2.75 5.34 18.10
CA ASN A 109 -1.61 6.15 18.56
C ASN A 109 -1.24 5.91 20.03
N THR A 110 -1.88 4.93 20.69
CA THR A 110 -1.57 4.48 22.05
C THR A 110 -1.55 2.95 22.17
N PHE A 111 -0.61 2.42 22.97
CA PHE A 111 -0.56 0.98 23.27
C PHE A 111 -1.78 0.50 24.06
N GLN A 112 -2.41 1.37 24.85
CA GLN A 112 -3.66 1.06 25.55
C GLN A 112 -4.74 0.64 24.55
N LYS A 113 -4.99 1.46 23.53
CA LYS A 113 -5.98 1.19 22.49
C LYS A 113 -5.59 -0.03 21.65
N LEU A 114 -4.32 -0.13 21.25
CA LEU A 114 -3.81 -1.28 20.49
C LEU A 114 -4.05 -2.61 21.24
N ARG A 115 -3.76 -2.66 22.54
CA ARG A 115 -4.00 -3.86 23.37
C ARG A 115 -5.48 -4.19 23.52
N ASN A 116 -6.32 -3.18 23.76
CA ASN A 116 -7.76 -3.38 23.94
C ASN A 116 -8.44 -3.94 22.68
N ASN A 117 -7.90 -3.63 21.50
CA ASN A 117 -8.50 -4.00 20.23
C ASN A 117 -7.88 -5.26 19.61
N SER A 118 -6.73 -5.75 20.08
CA SER A 118 -6.12 -6.97 19.55
C SER A 118 -6.93 -8.22 19.94
N PRO A 119 -7.18 -9.20 19.04
CA PRO A 119 -6.66 -9.35 17.68
C PRO A 119 -7.65 -8.88 16.57
N ASN A 120 -8.38 -7.80 16.83
CA ASN A 120 -9.35 -7.21 15.90
C ASN A 120 -8.93 -5.79 15.47
N LEU A 121 -7.65 -5.59 15.19
CA LEU A 121 -7.08 -4.30 14.82
C LEU A 121 -7.68 -3.74 13.52
N LEU A 122 -8.13 -4.59 12.60
CA LEU A 122 -8.80 -4.17 11.36
C LEU A 122 -10.09 -3.39 11.57
N GLN A 123 -10.74 -3.48 12.74
CA GLN A 123 -11.97 -2.73 13.02
C GLN A 123 -11.76 -1.21 13.06
N ASP A 124 -10.54 -0.77 13.35
CA ASP A 124 -10.16 0.65 13.38
C ASP A 124 -8.93 0.95 12.51
N THR A 125 -8.85 0.21 11.40
CA THR A 125 -7.85 0.39 10.35
C THR A 125 -8.54 0.61 9.02
N TRP A 126 -8.14 1.67 8.32
CA TRP A 126 -8.76 2.09 7.07
C TRP A 126 -7.76 2.09 5.93
N ALA A 127 -8.26 1.87 4.72
CA ALA A 127 -7.45 1.87 3.51
C ALA A 127 -7.88 3.00 2.57
N LEU A 128 -6.91 3.75 2.06
CA LEU A 128 -7.11 4.70 0.96
C LEU A 128 -6.44 4.14 -0.29
N GLN A 129 -7.23 3.96 -1.35
CA GLN A 129 -6.70 3.55 -2.64
C GLN A 129 -5.81 4.66 -3.21
N VAL A 130 -4.56 4.34 -3.53
CA VAL A 130 -3.60 5.35 -4.01
C VAL A 130 -4.07 6.01 -5.31
N ALA A 131 -4.75 5.27 -6.18
CA ALA A 131 -5.28 5.83 -7.43
C ALA A 131 -6.23 7.02 -7.21
N ALA A 132 -6.90 7.10 -6.05
CA ALA A 132 -7.74 8.24 -5.69
C ALA A 132 -6.92 9.53 -5.49
N THR A 133 -5.61 9.45 -5.24
CA THR A 133 -4.73 10.61 -5.05
C THR A 133 -4.09 11.10 -6.34
N LYS A 134 -4.49 10.59 -7.52
CA LYS A 134 -3.91 10.97 -8.83
C LYS A 134 -3.97 12.48 -9.11
N SER A 135 -5.00 13.14 -8.59
CA SER A 135 -5.25 14.57 -8.77
C SER A 135 -4.76 15.40 -7.57
N LEU A 136 -4.08 14.78 -6.60
CA LEU A 136 -3.48 15.48 -5.48
C LEU A 136 -2.36 16.40 -6.00
N GLN A 137 -2.51 17.70 -5.75
CA GLN A 137 -1.49 18.69 -6.08
C GLN A 137 -0.24 18.45 -5.24
N LYS A 138 0.93 18.89 -5.73
CA LYS A 138 2.17 18.84 -4.94
C LYS A 138 2.01 19.65 -3.65
N ALA A 139 2.70 19.23 -2.59
CA ALA A 139 2.65 19.97 -1.34
C ALA A 139 3.26 21.37 -1.52
N GLY A 140 2.61 22.40 -0.95
CA GLY A 140 3.08 23.79 -1.01
C GLY A 140 4.28 24.10 -0.11
N ASN A 141 4.87 23.11 0.57
CA ASN A 141 6.02 23.29 1.46
C ASN A 141 7.29 22.65 0.89
N SER A 142 8.45 23.13 1.35
CA SER A 142 9.77 22.67 0.90
C SER A 142 10.08 21.21 1.22
N GLN A 143 9.31 20.59 2.14
CA GLN A 143 9.50 19.19 2.53
C GLN A 143 8.73 18.22 1.63
N GLY A 144 7.84 18.71 0.74
CA GLY A 144 7.00 17.85 -0.09
C GLY A 144 6.06 16.98 0.74
N ARG A 145 5.55 17.49 1.88
CA ARG A 145 4.73 16.72 2.84
C ARG A 145 3.30 17.25 2.92
N HIS A 146 2.32 16.36 2.94
CA HIS A 146 0.93 16.69 3.23
C HIS A 146 0.58 16.23 4.63
N GLU A 147 -0.21 17.02 5.34
CA GLU A 147 -0.89 16.51 6.53
C GLU A 147 -2.16 15.77 6.11
N VAL A 148 -2.47 14.64 6.73
CA VAL A 148 -3.69 13.88 6.41
C VAL A 148 -4.52 13.73 7.67
N TYR A 149 -5.77 14.18 7.63
CA TYR A 149 -6.69 14.07 8.77
C TYR A 149 -7.73 13.02 8.42
N ALA A 150 -7.75 11.92 9.19
CA ALA A 150 -8.65 10.81 8.96
C ALA A 150 -9.74 10.76 10.04
N SER A 151 -10.99 10.57 9.61
CA SER A 151 -12.16 10.39 10.47
C SER A 151 -12.84 9.06 10.15
N THR A 152 -13.57 8.52 11.12
CA THR A 152 -14.35 7.28 11.00
C THR A 152 -15.85 7.52 10.87
N ASN A 153 -16.32 8.75 11.09
CA ASN A 153 -17.73 9.11 10.99
C ASN A 153 -17.91 10.52 10.37
N PRO A 154 -18.21 10.63 9.07
CA PRO A 154 -18.15 9.56 8.08
C PRO A 154 -16.70 9.08 7.84
N PRO A 155 -16.48 7.86 7.33
CA PRO A 155 -15.14 7.37 7.03
C PRO A 155 -14.54 8.12 5.84
N GLY A 156 -13.45 8.85 6.08
CA GLY A 156 -12.80 9.63 5.04
C GLY A 156 -11.51 10.29 5.52
N VAL A 157 -10.75 10.81 4.57
CA VAL A 157 -9.57 11.65 4.82
C VAL A 157 -9.71 13.01 4.15
N ILE A 158 -9.07 14.01 4.77
CA ILE A 158 -8.73 15.27 4.12
C ILE A 158 -7.20 15.36 4.07
N ILE A 159 -6.66 15.47 2.86
CA ILE A 159 -5.22 15.67 2.63
C ILE A 159 -4.97 17.18 2.48
N TYR A 160 -4.19 17.76 3.39
CA TYR A 160 -3.91 19.19 3.49
C TYR A 160 -2.62 19.56 2.76
N SER A 161 -2.81 20.25 1.65
CA SER A 161 -1.88 21.15 0.93
C SER A 161 -2.71 22.16 0.13
N ASN A 162 -3.68 21.63 -0.59
CA ASN A 162 -4.95 22.21 -0.99
C ASN A 162 -6.00 21.15 -0.62
N PRO A 163 -6.99 21.42 0.26
CA PRO A 163 -7.83 20.38 0.84
C PRO A 163 -8.40 19.40 -0.19
N PHE A 164 -7.91 18.17 -0.14
CA PHE A 164 -8.31 17.10 -1.05
C PHE A 164 -9.05 16.02 -0.25
N PRO A 165 -10.39 15.96 -0.36
CA PRO A 165 -11.18 14.91 0.29
C PRO A 165 -11.02 13.58 -0.45
N ALA A 166 -10.93 12.48 0.29
CA ALA A 166 -10.97 11.14 -0.29
C ALA A 166 -11.64 10.15 0.66
N ASP A 167 -12.29 9.15 0.08
CA ASP A 167 -13.02 8.14 0.84
C ASP A 167 -12.07 7.06 1.39
N LEU A 168 -12.42 6.57 2.57
CA LEU A 168 -11.75 5.46 3.21
C LEU A 168 -12.58 4.20 3.11
N SER A 169 -11.93 3.08 2.78
CA SER A 169 -12.54 1.77 2.69
C SER A 169 -12.06 0.86 3.81
N ARG A 170 -12.90 -0.10 4.23
CA ARG A 170 -12.49 -1.19 5.11
C ARG A 170 -11.78 -2.27 4.31
N PHE A 171 -10.85 -2.99 4.94
CA PHE A 171 -10.18 -4.12 4.28
C PHE A 171 -11.15 -5.23 3.85
N SER A 172 -12.21 -5.45 4.63
CA SER A 172 -13.26 -6.42 4.29
C SER A 172 -13.99 -6.11 2.98
N THR A 173 -14.00 -4.86 2.53
CA THR A 173 -14.64 -4.46 1.27
C THR A 173 -13.67 -4.50 0.08
N ILE A 174 -12.37 -4.70 0.31
CA ILE A 174 -11.37 -4.76 -0.77
C ILE A 174 -11.51 -6.06 -1.58
N HIS A 175 -11.94 -7.16 -0.96
CA HIS A 175 -12.08 -8.47 -1.62
C HIS A 175 -12.90 -8.42 -2.92
N GLY A 176 -14.09 -7.79 -2.89
CA GLY A 176 -14.97 -7.72 -4.06
C GLY A 176 -14.32 -7.01 -5.25
N ASN A 177 -13.60 -5.93 -5.00
CA ASN A 177 -13.04 -5.08 -6.06
C ASN A 177 -11.80 -5.67 -6.75
N VAL A 178 -11.14 -6.67 -6.15
CA VAL A 178 -9.91 -7.26 -6.71
C VAL A 178 -10.20 -8.50 -7.57
N PHE A 179 -11.24 -9.27 -7.24
CA PHE A 179 -11.63 -10.47 -8.01
C PHE A 179 -12.59 -10.16 -9.17
N GLU A 180 -13.25 -9.01 -9.19
CA GLU A 180 -14.23 -8.63 -10.23
C GLU A 180 -13.63 -8.05 -11.53
N SER A 181 -12.30 -7.96 -11.67
CA SER A 181 -11.65 -7.58 -12.93
C SER A 181 -10.72 -8.66 -13.50
N PRO A 182 -11.25 -9.79 -13.99
CA PRO A 182 -10.48 -10.79 -14.70
C PRO A 182 -10.35 -10.46 -16.21
N SER A 183 -9.84 -9.29 -16.58
CA SER A 183 -9.44 -8.89 -17.95
C SER A 183 -9.00 -7.42 -17.89
N GLU A 184 -7.94 -6.88 -18.50
CA GLU A 184 -7.25 -7.14 -19.77
C GLU A 184 -5.73 -6.83 -19.66
N TYR A 185 -5.21 -6.54 -18.45
CA TYR A 185 -3.84 -6.04 -18.23
C TYR A 185 -2.89 -7.08 -17.62
N LEU A 186 -3.08 -8.35 -17.96
CA LEU A 186 -1.99 -9.31 -17.83
C LEU A 186 -1.29 -9.32 -19.18
N LEU A 187 -0.09 -8.75 -19.26
CA LEU A 187 0.79 -9.05 -20.39
C LEU A 187 0.84 -10.59 -20.48
N SER A 188 0.33 -11.13 -21.58
CA SER A 188 0.55 -12.53 -21.90
C SER A 188 2.05 -12.77 -21.91
N HIS A 189 2.48 -14.02 -21.70
CA HIS A 189 3.90 -14.35 -21.85
C HIS A 189 4.46 -13.86 -23.19
N THR A 190 3.62 -13.89 -24.23
CA THR A 190 3.88 -13.32 -25.55
C THR A 190 4.06 -11.80 -25.52
N ALA A 191 3.10 -11.04 -24.95
CA ALA A 191 3.18 -9.58 -24.91
C ALA A 191 4.36 -9.07 -24.05
N LEU A 192 4.71 -9.79 -22.97
CA LEU A 192 5.91 -9.50 -22.19
C LEU A 192 7.18 -9.76 -23.00
N LYS A 193 7.23 -10.88 -23.75
CA LYS A 193 8.35 -11.22 -24.62
C LYS A 193 8.54 -10.21 -25.75
N ASP A 194 7.46 -9.74 -26.36
CA ASP A 194 7.50 -8.76 -27.46
C ASP A 194 7.99 -7.40 -26.95
N TRP A 195 7.49 -6.93 -25.81
CA TRP A 195 7.95 -5.71 -25.15
C TRP A 195 9.44 -5.75 -24.78
N LEU A 196 9.92 -6.89 -24.25
CA LEU A 196 11.33 -7.09 -23.94
C LEU A 196 12.20 -7.11 -25.20
N THR A 197 11.68 -7.69 -26.28
CA THR A 197 12.37 -7.74 -27.58
C THR A 197 12.52 -6.34 -28.16
N GLU A 198 11.48 -5.50 -28.06
CA GLU A 198 11.50 -4.10 -28.48
C GLU A 198 12.48 -3.23 -27.66
N LEU A 199 12.53 -3.44 -26.35
CA LEU A 199 13.47 -2.74 -25.46
C LEU A 199 14.95 -3.05 -25.77
N VAL A 200 15.23 -4.31 -26.12
CA VAL A 200 16.59 -4.77 -26.46
C VAL A 200 16.97 -4.37 -27.89
N SER A 201 16.05 -4.44 -28.85
CA SER A 201 16.31 -4.07 -30.24
C SER A 201 16.47 -2.56 -30.44
N GLY A 202 15.83 -1.74 -29.60
CA GLY A 202 15.92 -0.29 -29.65
C GLY A 202 17.19 0.33 -29.03
N ASN A 203 18.16 -0.47 -28.56
CA ASN A 203 19.34 -0.01 -27.79
C ASN A 203 18.99 0.86 -26.55
N ARG A 204 17.74 0.83 -26.07
CA ARG A 204 17.28 1.71 -24.98
C ARG A 204 17.76 1.22 -23.60
N VAL A 205 18.11 -0.06 -23.48
CA VAL A 205 18.44 -0.69 -22.19
C VAL A 205 19.52 -1.78 -22.36
N ASN A 206 20.53 -1.76 -21.49
CA ASN A 206 21.57 -2.80 -21.38
C ASN A 206 20.96 -4.14 -20.89
N ARG A 207 21.42 -5.29 -21.42
CA ARG A 207 20.97 -6.65 -21.04
C ARG A 207 20.95 -6.93 -19.52
N GLN A 208 21.89 -6.37 -18.74
CA GLN A 208 21.90 -6.46 -17.28
C GLN A 208 20.70 -5.74 -16.64
N SER A 209 20.32 -4.58 -17.18
CA SER A 209 19.15 -3.81 -16.72
C SER A 209 17.84 -4.52 -17.07
N VAL A 210 17.80 -5.23 -18.21
CA VAL A 210 16.71 -6.16 -18.55
C VAL A 210 16.61 -7.28 -17.52
N GLY A 211 17.72 -7.87 -17.10
CA GLY A 211 17.76 -8.88 -16.03
C GLY A 211 17.33 -8.37 -14.65
N GLN A 212 17.45 -7.06 -14.38
CA GLN A 212 16.92 -6.44 -13.16
C GLN A 212 15.42 -6.16 -13.25
N LEU A 213 14.94 -5.69 -14.41
CA LEU A 213 13.52 -5.52 -14.69
C LEU A 213 12.79 -6.87 -14.65
N LEU A 214 13.38 -7.90 -15.26
CA LEU A 214 12.90 -9.28 -15.20
C LEU A 214 12.92 -9.84 -13.79
N ARG A 215 13.89 -9.51 -12.93
CA ARG A 215 13.89 -9.95 -11.52
C ARG A 215 12.81 -9.27 -10.69
N GLY A 216 12.45 -8.03 -11.00
CA GLY A 216 11.26 -7.38 -10.44
C GLY A 216 9.94 -8.03 -10.89
N PHE A 217 9.91 -8.59 -12.10
CA PHE A 217 8.73 -9.25 -12.69
C PHE A 217 8.66 -10.77 -12.44
N SER A 218 9.78 -11.47 -12.27
CA SER A 218 9.80 -12.92 -12.00
C SER A 218 9.45 -13.26 -10.55
N THR A 219 9.43 -12.27 -9.65
CA THR A 219 8.68 -12.34 -8.39
C THR A 219 7.16 -12.27 -8.57
N VAL A 220 6.63 -12.09 -9.79
CA VAL A 220 5.18 -11.99 -10.08
C VAL A 220 4.70 -13.13 -10.99
N CYS A 221 5.60 -13.88 -11.60
CA CYS A 221 5.28 -14.97 -12.54
C CYS A 221 6.23 -16.16 -12.34
N VAL A 222 6.18 -16.83 -11.20
CA VAL A 222 6.64 -18.23 -11.13
C VAL A 222 5.39 -19.11 -11.17
N PRO A 223 5.14 -19.84 -12.27
CA PRO A 223 4.18 -20.93 -12.23
C PRO A 223 4.80 -22.09 -11.44
N ILE A 224 4.00 -22.71 -10.55
CA ILE A 224 4.12 -24.15 -10.31
C ILE A 224 3.27 -24.80 -11.40
#